data_AF-A0A023WM54-F1
#
_entry.id   AF-A0A023WM54-F1
#
_cell.length_a   1.000
_cell.length_b   1.000
_cell.length_c   1.000
_cell.angle_alpha   90.00
_cell.angle_beta   90.00
_cell.angle_gamma   90.00
#
_symmetry.space_group_name_H-M   'P 1'
#
loop_
_entity.id
_entity.type
_entity.pdbx_description
1 polymer ?
#
loop_
_entity_poly.entity_id
_entity_poly.type
_entity_poly.pdbx_seq_one_letter_code
_entity_poly.pdbx_strand_id
1 'polypeptide(L)'
;MPDRNVEIELKLLIEAIYLKYSYDFRDYSGASLKRRVLLSLKQLNCESISALQRKILYDPQAFMDLLQFLTIPVSEMFRDPSYYRALREQVVPVLRTYPSLKIWIAGCSTGEEVYSMAILLKEEGLLERSIIYATDINPRSLEQARQGIFAVDHLRQYTANYQQAGGTRSFSDYYTAAYDSAIMDKSLKETVTFADHSLATDSVFSETHLISCRNVLIYFNKPLQDRAFGLFHESLCHRGFLGLGSKETVEFSGYAGYYEPFNKSERIFRKL
;
A
#
# COMPACT_ATOMS: atom_id res chain seq x y z
N MET A 1 20.18 -12.79 -27.88
CA MET A 1 19.00 -12.55 -28.75
C MET A 1 17.66 -12.84 -28.05
N PRO A 2 17.49 -13.92 -27.24
CA PRO A 2 16.23 -14.20 -26.52
C PRO A 2 15.77 -13.09 -25.57
N ASP A 3 16.70 -12.41 -24.89
CA ASP A 3 16.36 -11.31 -23.97
C ASP A 3 15.72 -10.10 -24.67
N ARG A 4 16.10 -9.81 -25.92
CA ARG A 4 15.55 -8.67 -26.67
C ARG A 4 14.09 -8.88 -27.04
N ASN A 5 13.69 -10.12 -27.35
CA ASN A 5 12.30 -10.43 -27.66
C ASN A 5 11.41 -10.24 -26.43
N VAL A 6 11.86 -10.74 -25.26
CA VAL A 6 11.11 -10.60 -24.00
C VAL A 6 10.90 -9.12 -23.63
N GLU A 7 11.91 -8.27 -23.84
CA GLU A 7 11.78 -6.82 -23.60
C GLU A 7 10.74 -6.16 -24.51
N ILE A 8 10.74 -6.50 -25.81
CA ILE A 8 9.75 -5.99 -26.77
C ILE A 8 8.35 -6.45 -26.40
N GLU A 9 8.16 -7.75 -26.16
CA GLU A 9 6.85 -8.30 -25.81
C GLU A 9 6.34 -7.71 -24.49
N LEU A 10 7.22 -7.53 -23.49
CA LEU A 10 6.85 -6.90 -22.23
C LEU A 10 6.36 -5.47 -22.46
N LYS A 11 7.10 -4.66 -23.24
CA LYS A 11 6.68 -3.29 -23.56
C LYS A 11 5.31 -3.25 -24.24
N LEU A 12 5.08 -4.14 -25.20
CA LEU A 12 3.80 -4.23 -25.91
C LEU A 12 2.65 -4.69 -25.00
N LEU A 13 2.91 -5.63 -24.09
CA LEU A 13 1.95 -6.05 -23.08
C LEU A 13 1.55 -4.88 -22.17
N ILE A 14 2.54 -4.13 -21.64
CA ILE A 14 2.27 -2.99 -20.76
C ILE A 14 1.49 -1.88 -21.49
N GLU A 15 1.84 -1.58 -22.74
CA GLU A 15 1.08 -0.62 -23.55
C GLU A 15 -0.35 -1.10 -23.80
N ALA A 16 -0.54 -2.40 -24.10
CA ALA A 16 -1.86 -2.98 -24.27
C ALA A 16 -2.71 -2.90 -23.00
N ILE A 17 -2.11 -3.12 -21.82
CA ILE A 17 -2.78 -2.97 -20.53
C ILE A 17 -3.25 -1.52 -20.34
N TYR A 18 -2.38 -0.55 -20.58
CA TYR A 18 -2.73 0.87 -20.46
C TYR A 18 -3.88 1.25 -21.41
N LEU A 19 -3.76 0.91 -22.69
CA LEU A 19 -4.77 1.27 -23.69
C LEU A 19 -6.13 0.58 -23.48
N LYS A 20 -6.15 -0.64 -22.94
CA LYS A 20 -7.37 -1.43 -22.78
C LYS A 20 -8.06 -1.20 -21.42
N TYR A 21 -7.27 -1.02 -20.36
CA TYR A 21 -7.74 -1.03 -18.97
C TYR A 21 -7.41 0.24 -18.19
N SER A 22 -6.65 1.18 -18.76
CA SER A 22 -6.20 2.42 -18.10
C SER A 22 -5.29 2.23 -16.88
N TYR A 23 -4.78 1.01 -16.65
CA TYR A 23 -3.75 0.74 -15.66
C TYR A 23 -2.37 1.10 -16.22
N ASP A 24 -1.73 2.12 -15.65
CA ASP A 24 -0.43 2.58 -16.14
C ASP A 24 0.74 1.94 -15.38
N PHE A 25 1.35 0.93 -16.01
CA PHE A 25 2.57 0.28 -15.53
C PHE A 25 3.83 0.74 -16.28
N ARG A 26 3.74 1.73 -17.18
CA ARG A 26 4.86 2.09 -18.09
C ARG A 26 6.07 2.63 -17.35
N ASP A 27 5.84 3.29 -16.21
CA ASP A 27 6.87 3.83 -15.35
C ASP A 27 7.16 2.96 -14.11
N TYR A 28 6.76 1.69 -14.13
CA TYR A 28 7.18 0.72 -13.12
C TYR A 28 8.58 0.15 -13.47
N SER A 29 9.26 -0.38 -12.46
CA SER A 29 10.55 -1.05 -12.60
C SER A 29 10.46 -2.22 -13.57
N GLY A 30 11.08 -2.07 -14.75
CA GLY A 30 11.04 -3.08 -15.81
C GLY A 30 11.56 -4.44 -15.37
N ALA A 31 12.58 -4.50 -14.50
CA ALA A 31 13.08 -5.76 -13.95
C ALA A 31 12.04 -6.45 -13.04
N SER A 32 11.32 -5.68 -12.22
CA SER A 32 10.24 -6.20 -11.38
C SER A 32 9.08 -6.71 -12.24
N LEU A 33 8.62 -5.90 -13.20
CA LEU A 33 7.55 -6.27 -14.14
C LEU A 33 7.91 -7.52 -14.94
N LYS A 34 9.09 -7.59 -15.55
CA LYS A 34 9.57 -8.76 -16.32
C LYS A 34 9.46 -10.02 -15.48
N ARG A 35 9.96 -10.00 -14.24
CA ARG A 35 9.90 -11.15 -13.33
C ARG A 35 8.45 -11.56 -13.03
N ARG A 36 7.56 -10.61 -12.76
CA ARG A 36 6.15 -10.89 -12.42
C ARG A 36 5.34 -11.41 -13.60
N VAL A 37 5.54 -10.85 -14.79
CA VAL A 37 4.93 -11.32 -16.03
C VAL A 37 5.41 -12.73 -16.37
N LEU A 38 6.70 -13.02 -16.26
CA LEU A 38 7.22 -14.37 -16.52
C LEU A 38 6.69 -15.41 -15.53
N LEU A 39 6.44 -15.03 -14.27
CA LEU A 39 5.81 -15.90 -13.28
C LEU A 39 4.33 -16.17 -13.62
N SER A 40 3.59 -15.16 -14.10
CA SER A 40 2.17 -15.30 -14.42
C SER A 40 1.92 -16.20 -15.62
N LEU A 41 2.87 -16.32 -16.56
CA LEU A 41 2.75 -17.21 -17.73
C LEU A 41 2.38 -18.64 -17.35
N LYS A 42 3.03 -19.19 -16.32
CA LYS A 42 2.76 -20.55 -15.85
C LYS A 42 1.36 -20.68 -15.26
N GLN A 43 0.97 -19.76 -14.39
CA GLN A 43 -0.35 -19.81 -13.74
C GLN A 43 -1.50 -19.59 -14.73
N LEU A 44 -1.27 -18.75 -15.73
CA LEU A 44 -2.27 -18.38 -16.74
C LEU A 44 -2.22 -19.30 -17.97
N ASN A 45 -1.40 -20.36 -17.94
CA ASN A 45 -1.21 -21.33 -19.03
C ASN A 45 -0.91 -20.66 -20.37
N CYS A 46 0.06 -19.74 -20.39
CA CYS A 46 0.49 -19.01 -21.58
C CYS A 46 1.94 -19.37 -21.93
N GLU A 47 2.20 -19.72 -23.20
CA GLU A 47 3.52 -20.14 -23.67
C GLU A 47 4.50 -18.97 -23.89
N SER A 48 3.99 -17.75 -24.04
CA SER A 48 4.77 -16.53 -24.25
C SER A 48 4.04 -15.27 -23.74
N ILE A 49 4.77 -14.16 -23.64
CA ILE A 49 4.19 -12.86 -23.29
C ILE A 49 3.20 -12.40 -24.38
N SER A 50 3.49 -12.65 -25.65
CA SER A 50 2.55 -12.39 -26.75
C SER A 50 1.25 -13.20 -26.61
N ALA A 51 1.32 -14.47 -26.19
CA ALA A 51 0.15 -15.29 -25.94
C ALA A 51 -0.68 -14.76 -24.76
N LEU A 52 -0.01 -14.30 -23.70
CA LEU A 52 -0.64 -13.61 -22.57
C LEU A 52 -1.30 -12.29 -23.00
N GLN A 53 -0.62 -11.48 -23.81
CA GLN A 53 -1.16 -10.23 -24.35
C GLN A 53 -2.45 -10.49 -25.14
N ARG A 54 -2.44 -11.47 -26.04
CA ARG A 54 -3.67 -11.89 -26.74
C ARG A 54 -4.75 -12.27 -25.74
N LYS A 55 -4.44 -13.09 -24.75
CA LYS A 55 -5.42 -13.56 -23.75
C LYS A 55 -6.07 -12.38 -23.03
N ILE A 56 -5.29 -11.45 -22.46
CA ILE A 56 -5.85 -10.32 -21.73
C ILE A 56 -6.59 -9.32 -22.62
N LEU A 57 -6.37 -9.29 -23.94
CA LEU A 57 -7.12 -8.39 -24.84
C LEU A 57 -8.56 -8.85 -25.08
N TYR A 58 -8.81 -10.15 -24.98
CA TYR A 58 -10.13 -10.77 -25.25
C TYR A 58 -10.81 -11.33 -23.99
N ASP A 59 -10.09 -11.45 -22.89
CA ASP A 59 -10.59 -11.95 -21.61
C ASP A 59 -10.23 -10.97 -20.46
N PRO A 60 -11.18 -10.10 -20.06
CA PRO A 60 -10.98 -9.19 -18.93
C PRO A 60 -10.69 -9.90 -17.61
N GLN A 61 -11.20 -11.13 -17.40
CA GLN A 61 -10.92 -11.89 -16.20
C GLN A 61 -9.45 -12.31 -16.14
N ALA A 62 -8.87 -12.69 -17.30
CA ALA A 62 -7.44 -12.98 -17.39
C ALA A 62 -6.56 -11.76 -17.07
N PHE A 63 -7.02 -10.54 -17.40
CA PHE A 63 -6.34 -9.33 -16.95
C PHE A 63 -6.41 -9.17 -15.42
N MET A 64 -7.58 -9.39 -14.82
CA MET A 64 -7.73 -9.33 -13.35
C MET A 64 -6.85 -10.35 -12.63
N ASP A 65 -6.67 -11.54 -13.21
CA ASP A 65 -5.74 -12.54 -12.69
C ASP A 65 -4.27 -12.11 -12.87
N LEU A 66 -3.91 -11.54 -14.03
CA LEU A 66 -2.58 -10.97 -14.25
C LEU A 66 -2.27 -9.83 -13.26
N LEU A 67 -3.25 -8.98 -12.97
CA LEU A 67 -3.11 -7.85 -12.07
C LEU A 67 -2.61 -8.30 -10.68
N GLN A 68 -3.08 -9.44 -10.18
CA GLN A 68 -2.61 -10.02 -8.90
C GLN A 68 -1.10 -10.29 -8.87
N PHE A 69 -0.48 -10.58 -10.02
CA PHE A 69 0.96 -10.76 -10.12
C PHE A 69 1.71 -9.44 -10.21
N LEU A 70 1.12 -8.44 -10.87
CA LEU A 70 1.73 -7.12 -11.06
C LEU A 70 1.71 -6.30 -9.75
N THR A 71 0.67 -6.46 -8.94
CA THR A 71 0.47 -5.78 -7.65
C THR A 71 0.64 -6.80 -6.53
N ILE A 72 1.83 -6.90 -5.94
CA ILE A 72 2.17 -7.97 -5.00
C ILE A 72 1.39 -7.79 -3.68
N PRO A 73 0.49 -8.71 -3.30
CA PRO A 73 -0.37 -8.49 -2.14
C PRO A 73 0.25 -9.01 -0.83
N VAL A 74 1.58 -8.94 -0.66
CA VAL A 74 2.21 -9.45 0.57
C VAL A 74 2.38 -8.31 1.56
N SER A 75 1.52 -8.30 2.59
CA SER A 75 1.61 -7.42 3.73
C SER A 75 1.47 -8.20 5.04
N GLU A 76 1.84 -7.56 6.14
CA GLU A 76 1.76 -8.12 7.48
C GLU A 76 1.23 -7.06 8.43
N MET A 77 0.43 -7.46 9.42
CA MET A 77 0.02 -6.51 10.45
C MET A 77 1.24 -6.10 11.27
N PHE A 78 1.31 -4.80 11.56
CA PHE A 78 2.40 -4.15 12.26
C PHE A 78 3.78 -4.41 11.64
N ARG A 79 3.85 -4.54 10.30
CA ARG A 79 5.11 -4.71 9.56
C ARG A 79 6.11 -3.62 9.90
N ASP A 80 7.38 -4.00 10.14
CA ASP A 80 8.41 -3.16 10.75
C ASP A 80 7.91 -2.54 12.07
N PRO A 81 7.82 -3.30 13.16
CA PRO A 81 7.18 -2.84 14.41
C PRO A 81 7.74 -1.53 14.98
N SER A 82 9.03 -1.26 14.76
CA SER A 82 9.69 -0.01 15.15
C SER A 82 9.06 1.24 14.50
N TYR A 83 8.54 1.12 13.28
CA TYR A 83 7.83 2.19 12.58
C TYR A 83 6.55 2.57 13.33
N TYR A 84 5.74 1.58 13.69
CA TYR A 84 4.50 1.79 14.44
C TYR A 84 4.78 2.29 15.86
N ARG A 85 5.86 1.83 16.49
CA ARG A 85 6.33 2.38 17.76
C ARG A 85 6.70 3.86 17.64
N ALA A 86 7.46 4.24 16.62
CA ALA A 86 7.81 5.64 16.38
C ALA A 86 6.58 6.51 16.06
N LEU A 87 5.60 5.98 15.31
CA LEU A 87 4.32 6.65 15.12
C LEU A 87 3.64 6.92 16.46
N ARG A 88 3.53 5.91 17.33
CA ARG A 88 2.90 6.02 18.65
C ARG A 88 3.62 7.03 19.55
N GLU A 89 4.94 6.97 19.62
CA GLU A 89 5.73 7.76 20.57
C GLU A 89 5.98 9.21 20.09
N GLN A 90 6.04 9.43 18.77
CA GLN A 90 6.55 10.71 18.23
C GLN A 90 5.51 11.43 17.36
N VAL A 91 4.70 10.71 16.57
CA VAL A 91 3.73 11.32 15.64
C VAL A 91 2.37 11.52 16.30
N VAL A 92 1.85 10.50 16.99
CA VAL A 92 0.56 10.54 17.69
C VAL A 92 0.42 11.71 18.66
N PRO A 93 1.44 12.11 19.47
CA PRO A 93 1.34 13.28 20.33
C PRO A 93 0.98 14.56 19.55
N VAL A 94 1.48 14.71 18.32
CA VAL A 94 1.14 15.84 17.44
C VAL A 94 -0.26 15.66 16.86
N LEU A 95 -0.58 14.48 16.36
CA LEU A 95 -1.92 14.18 15.81
C LEU A 95 -3.03 14.39 16.84
N ARG A 96 -2.76 14.16 18.13
CA ARG A 96 -3.73 14.37 19.23
C ARG A 96 -4.22 15.82 19.32
N THR A 97 -3.45 16.79 18.82
CA THR A 97 -3.82 18.22 18.86
C THR A 97 -4.92 18.58 17.86
N TYR A 98 -5.16 17.76 16.84
CA TYR A 98 -6.22 18.00 15.85
C TYR A 98 -7.58 17.53 16.36
N PRO A 99 -8.67 18.30 16.13
CA PRO A 99 -10.02 17.91 16.54
C PRO A 99 -10.59 16.76 15.69
N SER A 100 -10.12 16.62 14.44
CA SER A 100 -10.43 15.49 13.56
C SER A 100 -9.19 15.14 12.75
N LEU A 101 -9.01 13.86 12.45
CA LEU A 101 -7.84 13.35 11.74
C LEU A 101 -8.24 12.75 10.40
N LYS A 102 -7.35 12.92 9.43
CA LYS A 102 -7.47 12.31 8.10
C LYS A 102 -6.14 11.66 7.80
N ILE A 103 -6.16 10.35 7.60
CA ILE A 103 -4.97 9.53 7.38
C ILE A 103 -5.16 8.83 6.05
N TRP A 104 -4.13 8.79 5.21
CA TRP A 104 -4.18 8.07 3.95
C TRP A 104 -3.14 6.96 3.92
N ILE A 105 -3.59 5.74 3.75
CA ILE A 105 -2.78 4.54 3.54
C ILE A 105 -2.81 4.25 2.03
N ALA A 106 -1.74 4.65 1.35
CA ALA A 106 -1.59 4.52 -0.10
C ALA A 106 -0.92 3.18 -0.46
N GLY A 107 -1.62 2.35 -1.23
CA GLY A 107 -1.20 0.97 -1.52
C GLY A 107 -1.48 0.04 -0.34
N CYS A 108 -2.73 0.03 0.12
CA CYS A 108 -3.13 -0.69 1.33
C CYS A 108 -3.16 -2.22 1.19
N SER A 109 -2.99 -2.76 -0.02
CA SER A 109 -3.02 -4.20 -0.31
C SER A 109 -4.28 -4.85 0.28
N THR A 110 -4.12 -5.97 0.96
CA THR A 110 -5.15 -6.77 1.64
C THR A 110 -5.55 -6.21 3.01
N GLY A 111 -5.09 -5.01 3.38
CA GLY A 111 -5.61 -4.23 4.51
C GLY A 111 -4.84 -4.36 5.82
N GLU A 112 -3.76 -5.15 5.90
CA GLU A 112 -3.02 -5.37 7.14
C GLU A 112 -2.53 -4.06 7.79
N GLU A 113 -2.00 -3.13 6.98
CA GLU A 113 -1.57 -1.81 7.45
C GLU A 113 -2.75 -0.95 7.92
N VAL A 114 -3.92 -1.09 7.29
CA VAL A 114 -5.16 -0.41 7.67
C VAL A 114 -5.59 -0.83 9.08
N TYR A 115 -5.68 -2.14 9.33
CA TYR A 115 -6.03 -2.64 10.66
C TYR A 115 -4.97 -2.33 11.71
N SER A 116 -3.68 -2.34 11.34
CA SER A 116 -2.59 -1.97 12.25
C SER A 116 -2.69 -0.51 12.69
N MET A 117 -2.92 0.39 11.74
CA MET A 117 -3.15 1.80 12.01
C MET A 117 -4.42 2.02 12.83
N ALA A 118 -5.53 1.35 12.48
CA ALA A 118 -6.79 1.47 13.19
C ALA A 118 -6.67 1.02 14.66
N ILE A 119 -6.00 -0.11 14.93
CA ILE A 119 -5.72 -0.59 16.29
C ILE A 119 -4.87 0.42 17.06
N LEU A 120 -3.78 0.92 16.46
CA LEU A 120 -2.94 1.94 17.08
C LEU A 120 -3.76 3.18 17.46
N LEU A 121 -4.56 3.72 16.53
CA LEU A 121 -5.40 4.88 16.80
C LEU A 121 -6.49 4.59 17.83
N LYS A 122 -7.03 3.36 17.88
CA LYS A 122 -8.03 2.95 18.87
C LYS A 122 -7.45 2.97 20.27
N GLU A 123 -6.26 2.40 20.44
CA GLU A 123 -5.55 2.42 21.73
C GLU A 123 -5.17 3.83 22.18
N GLU A 124 -4.82 4.70 21.23
CA GLU A 124 -4.45 6.08 21.51
C GLU A 124 -5.66 7.01 21.71
N GLY A 125 -6.89 6.50 21.57
CA GLY A 125 -8.13 7.27 21.73
C GLY A 125 -8.41 8.24 20.58
N LEU A 126 -7.90 7.94 19.38
CA LEU A 126 -7.99 8.79 18.19
C LEU A 126 -8.92 8.24 17.11
N LEU A 127 -9.21 6.93 17.10
CA LEU A 127 -9.90 6.28 15.98
C LEU A 127 -11.28 6.88 15.68
N GLU A 128 -12.11 7.14 16.71
CA GLU A 128 -13.49 7.60 16.55
C GLU A 128 -13.62 8.96 15.85
N ARG A 129 -12.57 9.80 15.94
CA ARG A 129 -12.50 11.12 15.30
C ARG A 129 -11.56 11.15 14.09
N SER A 130 -11.13 9.99 13.61
CA SER A 130 -10.27 9.84 12.45
C SER A 130 -11.08 9.36 11.24
N ILE A 131 -10.65 9.72 10.04
CA ILE A 131 -11.04 9.10 8.79
C ILE A 131 -9.78 8.49 8.18
N ILE A 132 -9.81 7.20 7.88
CA ILE A 132 -8.70 6.52 7.20
C ILE A 132 -9.11 6.28 5.74
N TYR A 133 -8.43 6.93 4.81
CA TYR A 133 -8.51 6.58 3.39
C TYR A 133 -7.55 5.43 3.13
N ALA A 134 -8.07 4.30 2.67
CA ALA A 134 -7.28 3.13 2.32
C ALA A 134 -7.42 2.88 0.83
N THR A 135 -6.34 3.03 0.07
CA THR A 135 -6.41 2.95 -1.38
C THR A 135 -5.48 1.90 -1.96
N ASP A 136 -5.92 1.25 -3.03
CA ASP A 136 -5.10 0.34 -3.82
C ASP A 136 -5.66 0.31 -5.25
N ILE A 137 -4.85 -0.13 -6.22
CA ILE A 137 -5.30 -0.30 -7.61
C ILE A 137 -5.87 -1.70 -7.85
N ASN A 138 -5.66 -2.64 -6.91
CA ASN A 138 -6.14 -4.00 -7.03
C ASN A 138 -7.49 -4.17 -6.30
N PRO A 139 -8.61 -4.31 -7.04
CA PRO A 139 -9.93 -4.41 -6.43
C PRO A 139 -10.12 -5.71 -5.61
N ARG A 140 -9.39 -6.80 -5.93
CA ARG A 140 -9.44 -8.02 -5.11
C ARG A 140 -8.75 -7.84 -3.77
N SER A 141 -7.67 -7.06 -3.73
CA SER A 141 -6.99 -6.71 -2.49
C SER A 141 -7.86 -5.78 -1.64
N LEU A 142 -8.49 -4.77 -2.26
CA LEU A 142 -9.43 -3.89 -1.58
C LEU A 142 -10.62 -4.64 -0.99
N GLU A 143 -11.18 -5.61 -1.72
CA GLU A 143 -12.30 -6.42 -1.21
C GLU A 143 -11.89 -7.25 0.00
N GLN A 144 -10.71 -7.88 -0.03
CA GLN A 144 -10.15 -8.59 1.13
C GLN A 144 -9.93 -7.65 2.33
N ALA A 145 -9.39 -6.45 2.08
CA ALA A 145 -9.20 -5.43 3.10
C ALA A 145 -10.54 -4.99 3.74
N ARG A 146 -11.59 -4.79 2.92
CA ARG A 146 -12.94 -4.49 3.39
C ARG A 146 -13.53 -5.61 4.24
N GLN A 147 -13.29 -6.87 3.87
CA GLN A 147 -13.78 -8.01 4.64
C GLN A 147 -13.09 -8.07 6.01
N GLY A 148 -11.78 -7.82 6.05
CA GLY A 148 -11.00 -7.86 7.28
C GLY A 148 -10.82 -9.28 7.81
N ILE A 149 -10.68 -10.23 6.89
CA ILE A 149 -10.54 -11.66 7.17
C ILE A 149 -9.11 -12.06 6.80
N PHE A 150 -8.38 -12.61 7.76
CA PHE A 150 -6.98 -12.99 7.60
C PHE A 150 -6.78 -14.44 8.01
N ALA A 151 -5.81 -15.12 7.39
CA ALA A 151 -5.47 -16.50 7.71
C ALA A 151 -4.90 -16.61 9.14
N VAL A 152 -5.34 -17.65 9.88
CA VAL A 152 -4.89 -17.88 11.26
C VAL A 152 -3.38 -18.10 11.34
N ASP A 153 -2.76 -18.67 10.30
CA ASP A 153 -1.32 -18.92 10.22
C ASP A 153 -0.46 -17.66 10.40
N HIS A 154 -1.00 -16.48 10.06
CA HIS A 154 -0.27 -15.22 10.22
C HIS A 154 -0.40 -14.61 11.63
N LEU A 155 -1.38 -15.03 12.44
CA LEU A 155 -1.70 -14.39 13.72
C LEU A 155 -0.56 -14.43 14.72
N ARG A 156 0.27 -15.48 14.69
CA ARG A 156 1.45 -15.57 15.55
C ARG A 156 2.44 -14.44 15.24
N GLN A 157 2.71 -14.21 13.95
CA GLN A 157 3.60 -13.13 13.51
C GLN A 157 2.97 -11.77 13.81
N TYR A 158 1.68 -11.59 13.54
CA TYR A 158 0.96 -10.34 13.81
C TYR A 158 0.96 -9.99 15.30
N THR A 159 0.76 -10.97 16.18
CA THR A 159 0.81 -10.78 17.64
C THR A 159 2.20 -10.34 18.09
N ALA A 160 3.26 -10.98 17.59
CA ALA A 160 4.63 -10.61 17.91
C ALA A 160 4.96 -9.20 17.42
N ASN A 161 4.56 -8.87 16.18
CA ASN A 161 4.74 -7.53 15.60
C ASN A 161 3.99 -6.46 16.41
N TYR A 162 2.73 -6.72 16.76
CA TYR A 162 1.89 -5.83 17.56
C TYR A 162 2.52 -5.52 18.94
N GLN A 163 3.01 -6.56 19.64
CA GLN A 163 3.70 -6.38 20.92
C GLN A 163 4.97 -5.53 20.77
N GLN A 164 5.78 -5.83 19.75
CA GLN A 164 6.98 -5.05 19.45
C GLN A 164 6.65 -3.61 19.03
N ALA A 165 5.51 -3.37 18.40
CA ALA A 165 5.04 -2.04 18.05
C ALA A 165 4.61 -1.21 19.27
N GLY A 166 4.55 -1.81 20.46
CA GLY A 166 4.13 -1.16 21.71
C GLY A 166 2.64 -1.27 21.98
N GLY A 167 1.99 -2.32 21.45
CA GLY A 167 0.59 -2.63 21.77
C GLY A 167 0.33 -2.71 23.27
N THR A 168 -0.79 -2.13 23.71
CA THR A 168 -1.11 -1.95 25.14
C THR A 168 -2.13 -2.96 25.68
N ARG A 169 -2.67 -3.83 24.82
CA ARG A 169 -3.69 -4.85 25.15
C ARG A 169 -3.28 -6.23 24.61
N SER A 170 -4.20 -7.19 24.62
CA SER A 170 -3.98 -8.43 23.88
C SER A 170 -4.35 -8.22 22.41
N PHE A 171 -3.54 -8.73 21.48
CA PHE A 171 -3.89 -8.70 20.06
C PHE A 171 -5.21 -9.44 19.77
N SER A 172 -5.53 -10.47 20.57
CA SER A 172 -6.80 -11.21 20.50
C SER A 172 -8.04 -10.37 20.79
N ASP A 173 -7.89 -9.20 21.41
CA ASP A 173 -9.02 -8.32 21.73
C ASP A 173 -9.57 -7.62 20.45
N TYR A 174 -8.86 -7.74 19.33
CA TYR A 174 -9.17 -7.04 18.08
C TYR A 174 -9.69 -7.97 16.98
N TYR A 175 -9.80 -9.27 17.23
CA TYR A 175 -10.32 -10.22 16.24
C TYR A 175 -11.11 -11.36 16.90
N THR A 176 -11.95 -12.00 16.11
CA THR A 176 -12.55 -13.30 16.46
C THR A 176 -11.97 -14.36 15.54
N ALA A 177 -11.32 -15.38 16.11
CA ALA A 177 -10.85 -16.53 15.35
C ALA A 177 -11.94 -17.60 15.26
N ALA A 178 -12.18 -18.11 14.07
CA ALA A 178 -13.06 -19.24 13.80
C ALA A 178 -12.53 -20.05 12.64
N TYR A 179 -12.42 -21.38 12.82
CA TYR A 179 -11.80 -22.28 11.85
C TYR A 179 -10.37 -21.83 11.49
N ASP A 180 -10.08 -21.65 10.20
CA ASP A 180 -8.76 -21.24 9.69
C ASP A 180 -8.68 -19.73 9.39
N SER A 181 -9.61 -18.94 9.91
CA SER A 181 -9.69 -17.50 9.68
C SER A 181 -9.85 -16.68 10.95
N ALA A 182 -9.28 -15.49 10.96
CA ALA A 182 -9.52 -14.44 11.94
C ALA A 182 -10.22 -13.26 11.29
N ILE A 183 -11.35 -12.87 11.87
CA ILE A 183 -12.13 -11.73 11.42
C ILE A 183 -11.85 -10.59 12.38
N MET A 184 -11.33 -9.48 11.86
CA MET A 184 -11.06 -8.28 12.64
C MET A 184 -12.37 -7.65 13.13
N ASP A 185 -12.31 -7.05 14.32
CA ASP A 185 -13.44 -6.35 14.92
C ASP A 185 -13.96 -5.25 13.98
N LYS A 186 -15.28 -5.23 13.75
CA LYS A 186 -15.92 -4.32 12.80
C LYS A 186 -15.69 -2.85 13.13
N SER A 187 -15.54 -2.50 14.40
CA SER A 187 -15.27 -1.11 14.82
C SER A 187 -13.95 -0.57 14.28
N LEU A 188 -13.00 -1.45 13.91
CA LEU A 188 -11.71 -1.03 13.34
C LEU A 188 -11.83 -0.50 11.90
N LYS A 189 -12.93 -0.79 11.20
CA LYS A 189 -13.14 -0.37 9.82
C LYS A 189 -14.31 0.60 9.62
N GLU A 190 -15.02 0.97 10.68
CA GLU A 190 -16.17 1.90 10.60
C GLU A 190 -15.77 3.29 10.09
N THR A 191 -14.55 3.73 10.39
CA THR A 191 -14.01 5.03 9.95
C THR A 191 -13.10 4.92 8.72
N VAL A 192 -13.08 3.76 8.06
CA VAL A 192 -12.22 3.51 6.90
C VAL A 192 -13.01 3.66 5.60
N THR A 193 -12.52 4.53 4.72
CA THR A 193 -12.98 4.65 3.33
C THR A 193 -12.00 3.92 2.42
N PHE A 194 -12.40 2.74 1.97
CA PHE A 194 -11.66 2.00 0.93
C PHE A 194 -12.04 2.54 -0.45
N ALA A 195 -11.05 2.83 -1.30
CA ALA A 195 -11.28 3.33 -2.65
C ALA A 195 -10.21 2.82 -3.63
N ASP A 196 -10.60 2.68 -4.90
CA ASP A 196 -9.64 2.52 -5.99
C ASP A 196 -8.92 3.85 -6.20
N HIS A 197 -7.59 3.83 -6.20
CA HIS A 197 -6.76 5.00 -6.49
C HIS A 197 -5.38 4.59 -6.97
N SER A 198 -4.96 5.18 -8.07
CA SER A 198 -3.68 4.96 -8.73
C SER A 198 -2.75 6.15 -8.52
N LEU A 199 -1.62 5.92 -7.83
CA LEU A 199 -0.52 6.89 -7.73
C LEU A 199 0.05 7.27 -9.11
N ALA A 200 -0.15 6.44 -10.13
CA ALA A 200 0.36 6.68 -11.48
C ALA A 200 -0.51 7.61 -12.31
N THR A 201 -1.82 7.65 -12.07
CA THR A 201 -2.77 8.35 -12.96
C THR A 201 -3.63 9.38 -12.26
N ASP A 202 -3.95 9.15 -10.99
CA ASP A 202 -5.00 9.89 -10.31
C ASP A 202 -4.45 11.13 -9.61
N SER A 203 -5.35 12.05 -9.26
CA SER A 203 -5.04 13.32 -8.60
C SER A 203 -5.34 13.26 -7.09
N VAL A 204 -5.03 14.37 -6.41
CA VAL A 204 -5.39 14.56 -4.98
C VAL A 204 -6.89 14.46 -4.80
N PHE A 205 -7.32 13.77 -3.75
CA PHE A 205 -8.72 13.61 -3.39
C PHE A 205 -9.06 14.13 -1.98
N SER A 206 -8.05 14.37 -1.12
CA SER A 206 -8.25 14.92 0.22
C SER A 206 -6.97 15.54 0.76
N GLU A 207 -7.12 16.60 1.57
CA GLU A 207 -6.08 17.02 2.50
C GLU A 207 -6.02 16.05 3.70
N THR A 208 -4.81 15.71 4.16
CA THR A 208 -4.52 14.68 5.16
C THR A 208 -3.42 15.13 6.14
N HIS A 209 -3.42 14.55 7.33
CA HIS A 209 -2.44 14.84 8.40
C HIS A 209 -1.30 13.84 8.44
N LEU A 210 -1.55 12.60 7.99
CA LEU A 210 -0.58 11.54 7.86
C LEU A 210 -0.85 10.77 6.58
N ILE A 211 0.19 10.57 5.77
CA ILE A 211 0.21 9.60 4.68
C ILE A 211 1.16 8.48 5.05
N SER A 212 0.72 7.24 4.90
CA SER A 212 1.56 6.05 4.95
C SER A 212 1.57 5.41 3.55
N CYS A 213 2.74 5.35 2.93
CA CYS A 213 2.95 4.71 1.63
C CYS A 213 4.18 3.81 1.74
N ARG A 214 3.96 2.56 2.13
CA ARG A 214 5.04 1.64 2.53
C ARG A 214 5.14 0.46 1.58
N ASN A 215 6.36 0.22 1.10
CA ASN A 215 6.70 -0.88 0.19
C ASN A 215 5.98 -0.82 -1.17
N VAL A 216 5.66 0.39 -1.65
CA VAL A 216 4.98 0.64 -2.93
C VAL A 216 5.94 1.29 -3.93
N LEU A 217 6.64 2.35 -3.52
CA LEU A 217 7.52 3.15 -4.36
C LEU A 217 8.74 2.36 -4.86
N ILE A 218 9.10 1.26 -4.20
CA ILE A 218 10.13 0.32 -4.65
C ILE A 218 9.83 -0.31 -6.03
N TYR A 219 8.57 -0.26 -6.47
CA TYR A 219 8.16 -0.74 -7.80
C TYR A 219 8.20 0.33 -8.87
N PHE A 220 8.41 1.60 -8.52
CA PHE A 220 8.36 2.72 -9.44
C PHE A 220 9.74 3.10 -9.94
N ASN A 221 9.82 3.58 -11.18
CA ASN A 221 11.00 4.28 -11.68
C ASN A 221 11.05 5.70 -11.10
N LYS A 222 12.12 6.43 -11.42
CA LYS A 222 12.35 7.76 -10.86
C LYS A 222 11.23 8.78 -11.17
N PRO A 223 10.79 8.95 -12.43
CA PRO A 223 9.64 9.79 -12.77
C PRO A 223 8.38 9.51 -11.96
N LEU A 224 8.00 8.23 -11.81
CA LEU A 224 6.77 7.87 -11.10
C LEU A 224 6.91 8.02 -9.58
N GLN A 225 8.09 7.80 -9.00
CA GLN A 225 8.35 8.16 -7.61
C GLN A 225 8.16 9.67 -7.37
N ASP A 226 8.73 10.51 -8.25
CA ASP A 226 8.60 11.98 -8.10
C ASP A 226 7.15 12.42 -8.27
N ARG A 227 6.40 11.84 -9.21
CA ARG A 227 4.95 12.05 -9.31
C ARG A 227 4.22 11.69 -8.01
N ALA A 228 4.47 10.51 -7.45
CA ALA A 228 3.83 10.08 -6.21
C ALA A 228 4.16 11.02 -5.04
N PHE A 229 5.42 11.47 -4.93
CA PHE A 229 5.80 12.47 -3.91
C PHE A 229 5.11 13.82 -4.12
N GLY A 230 4.88 14.24 -5.37
CA GLY A 230 4.07 15.44 -5.66
C GLY A 230 2.64 15.31 -5.18
N LEU A 231 2.03 14.16 -5.45
CA LEU A 231 0.69 13.85 -4.97
C LEU A 231 0.61 13.85 -3.43
N PHE A 232 1.61 13.28 -2.74
CA PHE A 232 1.71 13.31 -1.28
C PHE A 232 1.92 14.73 -0.76
N HIS A 233 2.74 15.53 -1.44
CA HIS A 233 2.98 16.92 -1.07
C HIS A 233 1.69 17.74 -1.14
N GLU A 234 0.92 17.61 -2.22
CA GLU A 234 -0.35 18.31 -2.38
C GLU A 234 -1.44 17.80 -1.42
N SER A 235 -1.39 16.52 -1.05
CA SER A 235 -2.38 15.90 -0.14
C SER A 235 -2.07 16.13 1.35
N LEU A 236 -0.83 16.42 1.74
CA LEU A 236 -0.48 16.66 3.14
C LEU A 236 -0.75 18.11 3.54
N CYS A 237 -1.38 18.31 4.69
CA CYS A 237 -1.42 19.62 5.32
C CYS A 237 0.00 20.08 5.69
N HIS A 238 0.21 21.38 5.87
CA HIS A 238 1.47 21.89 6.39
C HIS A 238 1.78 21.22 7.74
N ARG A 239 3.05 20.80 7.93
CA ARG A 239 3.53 20.06 9.11
C ARG A 239 2.91 18.66 9.28
N GLY A 240 2.18 18.16 8.28
CA GLY A 240 1.72 16.78 8.21
C GLY A 240 2.88 15.79 8.00
N PHE A 241 2.60 14.50 8.23
CA PHE A 241 3.62 13.45 8.25
C PHE A 241 3.53 12.53 7.04
N LEU A 242 4.68 12.15 6.49
CA LEU A 242 4.82 11.12 5.46
C LEU A 242 5.62 9.96 6.03
N GLY A 243 5.02 8.77 6.12
CA GLY A 243 5.70 7.53 6.45
C GLY A 243 5.96 6.69 5.20
N LEU A 244 7.20 6.24 5.02
CA LEU A 244 7.62 5.38 3.91
C LEU A 244 8.16 4.04 4.45
N GLY A 245 8.30 3.04 3.58
CA GLY A 245 8.93 1.78 3.94
C GLY A 245 10.44 1.91 4.09
N SER A 246 11.07 0.97 4.78
CA SER A 246 12.50 1.01 5.16
C SER A 246 13.50 1.17 4.00
N LYS A 247 13.10 0.76 2.78
CA LYS A 247 13.89 0.86 1.54
C LYS A 247 13.52 2.06 0.66
N GLU A 248 12.68 2.96 1.16
CA GLU A 248 12.15 4.10 0.42
C GLU A 248 12.59 5.40 1.10
N THR A 249 12.78 6.46 0.31
CA THR A 249 13.20 7.76 0.82
C THR A 249 12.78 8.86 -0.15
N VAL A 250 12.42 10.02 0.40
CA VAL A 250 12.14 11.24 -0.36
C VAL A 250 13.43 12.01 -0.72
N GLU A 251 14.56 11.72 -0.04
CA GLU A 251 15.82 12.49 -0.11
C GLU A 251 16.39 12.62 -1.53
N PHE A 252 16.10 11.68 -2.43
CA PHE A 252 16.59 11.69 -3.82
C PHE A 252 15.54 12.15 -4.84
N SER A 253 14.41 12.68 -4.39
CA SER A 253 13.30 13.16 -5.24
C SER A 253 13.35 14.64 -5.53
N GLY A 254 12.67 15.06 -6.61
CA GLY A 254 12.38 16.47 -6.85
C GLY A 254 11.63 17.16 -5.71
N TYR A 255 11.11 16.39 -4.74
CA TYR A 255 10.39 16.88 -3.57
C TYR A 255 11.22 16.91 -2.27
N ALA A 256 12.49 16.50 -2.28
CA ALA A 256 13.31 16.41 -1.08
C ALA A 256 13.34 17.71 -0.25
N GLY A 257 13.35 18.88 -0.91
CA GLY A 257 13.38 20.19 -0.24
C GLY A 257 12.08 20.59 0.46
N TYR A 258 10.98 19.85 0.27
CA TYR A 258 9.68 20.13 0.91
C TYR A 258 9.44 19.27 2.15
N TYR A 259 10.41 18.42 2.52
CA TYR A 259 10.30 17.52 3.64
C TYR A 259 11.54 17.60 4.51
N GLU A 260 11.33 17.57 5.83
CA GLU A 260 12.39 17.37 6.81
C GLU A 260 12.28 15.97 7.42
N PRO A 261 13.41 15.28 7.70
CA PRO A 261 13.37 14.02 8.41
C PRO A 261 12.87 14.25 9.84
N PHE A 262 11.76 13.60 10.21
CA PHE A 262 11.22 13.65 11.57
C PHE A 262 11.74 12.47 12.40
N ASN A 263 11.72 11.27 11.82
CA ASN A 263 12.43 10.11 12.31
C ASN A 263 13.12 9.40 11.15
N LYS A 264 14.45 9.56 11.07
CA LYS A 264 15.23 9.08 9.93
C LYS A 264 15.35 7.55 9.90
N SER A 265 15.43 6.87 11.05
CA SER A 265 15.56 5.41 11.08
C SER A 265 14.30 4.74 10.57
N GLU A 266 13.13 5.28 10.93
CA GLU A 266 11.83 4.74 10.54
C GLU A 266 11.25 5.37 9.27
N ARG A 267 12.02 6.19 8.53
CA ARG A 267 11.59 6.85 7.28
C ARG A 267 10.29 7.65 7.43
N ILE A 268 10.17 8.36 8.56
CA ILE A 268 9.09 9.31 8.81
C ILE A 268 9.61 10.73 8.54
N PHE A 269 8.91 11.44 7.67
CA PHE A 269 9.22 12.80 7.24
C PHE A 269 8.08 13.74 7.62
N ARG A 270 8.38 15.02 7.78
CA ARG A 270 7.39 16.07 8.01
C ARG A 270 7.41 17.06 6.85
N LYS A 271 6.23 17.43 6.35
CA LYS A 271 6.08 18.45 5.31
C LYS A 271 6.43 19.83 5.88
N LEU A 272 7.22 20.60 5.12
CA LEU A 272 7.62 21.98 5.42
C LEU A 272 6.59 23.02 4.99
#